data_AF-F3LDY7-F1
#
_entry.id   AF-F3LDY7-F1
#
_cell.length_a   1.000
_cell.length_b   1.000
_cell.length_c   1.000
_cell.angle_alpha   90.00
_cell.angle_beta   90.00
_cell.angle_gamma   90.00
#
_symmetry.space_group_name_H-M   'P 1'
#
loop_
_entity.id
_entity.type
_entity.pdbx_description
1 polymer ?
#
loop_
_entity_poly.entity_id
_entity_poly.type
_entity_poly.pdbx_seq_one_letter_code
_entity_poly.pdbx_strand_id
1 'polypeptide(L)'
;MAKNKREEYQKAYQQNYHYTETRKRVSVSLSPQEYKQLTYLAGQRKQKPTRTATEVIRAFLDQDPLLSKPLETELEDIKRLIRNVANNVNQVAHRSNYLQVMVDEHELLSQIQRLETIVTDFVKGKAGQ
;
A
#
# COMPACT_ATOMS: atom_id res chain seq x y z
N MET A 1 10.10 -7.05 -54.79
CA MET A 1 10.55 -6.23 -53.63
C MET A 1 9.43 -5.35 -53.02
N ALA A 2 8.13 -5.69 -53.11
CA ALA A 2 7.03 -4.82 -52.63
C ALA A 2 6.13 -5.43 -51.55
N LYS A 3 6.28 -6.73 -51.23
CA LYS A 3 5.39 -7.45 -50.29
C LYS A 3 5.71 -7.16 -48.82
N ASN A 4 6.99 -6.99 -48.47
CA ASN A 4 7.44 -6.71 -47.08
C ASN A 4 6.94 -5.38 -46.51
N LYS A 5 6.88 -4.31 -47.32
CA LYS A 5 6.50 -2.97 -46.82
C LYS A 5 5.07 -2.89 -46.32
N ARG A 6 4.15 -3.68 -46.91
CA ARG A 6 2.73 -3.69 -46.51
C ARG A 6 2.53 -4.42 -45.19
N GLU A 7 3.22 -5.54 -45.01
CA GLU A 7 3.18 -6.32 -43.77
C GLU A 7 3.85 -5.57 -42.62
N GLU A 8 5.00 -4.93 -42.86
CA GLU A 8 5.67 -4.03 -41.90
C GLU A 8 4.78 -2.84 -41.52
N TYR A 9 4.12 -2.21 -42.49
CA TYR A 9 3.19 -1.10 -42.25
C TYR A 9 1.99 -1.53 -41.40
N GLN A 10 1.38 -2.68 -41.71
CA GLN A 10 0.24 -3.20 -40.95
C GLN A 10 0.65 -3.57 -39.51
N LYS A 11 1.85 -4.12 -39.32
CA LYS A 11 2.38 -4.47 -38.00
C LYS A 11 2.68 -3.22 -37.16
N ALA A 12 3.29 -2.20 -37.76
CA ALA A 12 3.54 -0.91 -37.11
C ALA A 12 2.23 -0.15 -36.81
N TYR A 13 1.24 -0.23 -37.71
CA TYR A 13 -0.08 0.36 -37.51
C TYR A 13 -0.82 -0.33 -36.36
N GLN A 14 -0.86 -1.67 -36.32
CA GLN A 14 -1.47 -2.42 -35.22
C GLN A 14 -0.78 -2.16 -33.88
N GLN A 15 0.55 -2.11 -33.85
CA GLN A 15 1.31 -1.76 -32.64
C GLN A 15 0.99 -0.34 -32.14
N ASN A 16 0.96 0.64 -33.03
CA ASN A 16 0.60 2.00 -32.68
C ASN A 16 -0.87 2.12 -32.27
N TYR A 17 -1.78 1.43 -32.96
CA TYR A 17 -3.21 1.41 -32.70
C TYR A 17 -3.53 0.79 -31.33
N HIS A 18 -2.97 -0.38 -31.04
CA HIS A 18 -3.09 -0.98 -29.71
C HIS A 18 -2.50 -0.08 -28.62
N TYR A 19 -1.40 0.62 -28.89
CA TYR A 19 -0.82 1.56 -27.94
C TYR A 19 -1.70 2.81 -27.72
N THR A 20 -2.30 3.37 -28.78
CA THR A 20 -3.13 4.58 -28.70
C THR A 20 -4.55 4.33 -28.21
N GLU A 21 -5.09 3.12 -28.38
CA GLU A 21 -6.37 2.72 -27.81
C GLU A 21 -6.26 2.33 -26.34
N THR A 22 -5.22 1.58 -25.95
CA THR A 22 -5.08 1.08 -24.57
C THR A 22 -4.41 2.07 -23.63
N ARG A 23 -3.69 3.08 -24.15
CA ARG A 23 -2.98 4.07 -23.32
C ARG A 23 -3.27 5.48 -23.80
N LYS A 24 -3.89 6.28 -22.94
CA LYS A 24 -4.07 7.72 -23.14
C LYS A 24 -2.96 8.47 -22.40
N ARG A 25 -2.37 9.47 -23.05
CA ARG A 25 -1.39 10.37 -22.44
C ARG A 25 -2.11 11.63 -21.98
N VAL A 26 -2.00 11.92 -20.69
CA VAL A 26 -2.45 13.19 -20.11
C VAL A 26 -1.21 14.04 -19.84
N SER A 27 -1.24 15.30 -20.27
CA SER A 27 -0.21 16.29 -19.95
C SER A 27 -0.80 17.29 -18.97
N VAL A 28 -0.10 17.52 -17.87
CA VAL A 28 -0.52 18.44 -16.81
C VAL A 28 0.63 19.40 -16.54
N SER A 29 0.31 20.69 -16.45
CA SER A 29 1.26 21.73 -16.06
C SER A 29 1.25 21.85 -14.53
N LEU A 30 2.44 21.81 -13.93
CA LEU A 30 2.63 22.03 -12.49
C LEU A 30 3.31 23.38 -12.28
N SER A 31 2.95 24.06 -11.21
CA SER A 31 3.74 25.18 -10.70
C SER A 31 5.14 24.68 -10.26
N PRO A 32 6.14 25.58 -10.16
CA PRO A 32 7.47 25.22 -9.69
C PRO A 32 7.47 24.56 -8.30
N GLN A 33 6.56 24.98 -7.40
CA GLN A 33 6.44 24.44 -6.06
C GLN A 33 5.87 23.02 -6.06
N GLU A 34 4.80 22.77 -6.83
CA GLU A 34 4.20 21.43 -6.96
C GLU A 34 5.21 20.44 -7.58
N TYR A 35 5.96 20.87 -8.61
CA TYR A 35 6.98 20.03 -9.21
C TYR A 35 8.11 19.68 -8.21
N LYS A 36 8.52 20.64 -7.36
CA LYS A 36 9.52 20.41 -6.31
C LYS A 36 9.03 19.38 -5.29
N GLN A 37 7.78 19.49 -4.84
CA GLN A 37 7.18 18.51 -3.92
C GLN A 37 7.08 17.12 -4.54
N LEU A 38 6.62 17.03 -5.79
CA LEU A 38 6.54 15.76 -6.52
C LEU A 38 7.92 15.10 -6.67
N THR A 39 8.94 15.90 -6.98
CA THR A 39 10.32 15.42 -7.12
C THR A 39 10.88 14.93 -5.78
N TYR A 40 10.59 15.62 -4.69
CA TYR A 40 10.97 15.20 -3.35
C TYR A 40 10.37 13.83 -2.98
N LEU A 41 9.06 13.66 -3.17
CA LEU A 41 8.36 12.39 -2.92
C LEU A 41 8.89 11.26 -3.80
N ALA A 42 9.16 11.54 -5.07
CA ALA A 42 9.76 10.58 -6.00
C ALA A 42 11.16 10.15 -5.53
N GLY A 43 11.96 11.10 -5.00
CA GLY A 43 13.27 10.84 -4.42
C GLY A 43 13.22 9.89 -3.22
N GLN A 44 12.30 10.10 -2.28
CA GLN A 44 12.09 9.21 -1.14
C GLN A 44 11.76 7.77 -1.56
N ARG A 45 11.05 7.62 -2.68
CA ARG A 45 10.65 6.31 -3.22
C ARG A 45 11.64 5.71 -4.23
N LYS A 46 12.75 6.40 -4.53
CA LYS A 46 13.71 6.04 -5.58
C LYS A 46 13.04 5.82 -6.95
N GLN A 47 12.09 6.69 -7.28
CA GLN A 47 11.29 6.63 -8.51
C GLN A 47 11.41 7.93 -9.32
N LYS A 48 10.93 7.91 -10.57
CA LYS A 48 10.80 9.11 -11.40
C LYS A 48 9.52 9.89 -11.01
N PRO A 49 9.52 11.23 -11.07
CA PRO A 49 8.34 12.06 -10.79
C PRO A 49 7.09 11.65 -11.56
N THR A 50 7.23 11.27 -12.82
CA THR A 50 6.12 10.81 -13.68
C THR A 50 5.50 9.49 -13.22
N ARG A 51 6.32 8.56 -12.70
CA ARG A 51 5.82 7.30 -12.13
C ARG A 51 5.07 7.57 -10.83
N THR A 52 5.64 8.38 -9.96
CA THR A 52 5.01 8.77 -8.69
C THR A 52 3.68 9.50 -8.92
N ALA A 53 3.61 10.42 -9.89
CA ALA A 53 2.35 11.07 -10.28
C ALA A 53 1.30 10.06 -10.78
N THR A 54 1.73 9.07 -11.58
CA THR A 54 0.82 8.02 -12.07
C THR A 54 0.30 7.15 -10.91
N GLU A 55 1.16 6.81 -9.96
CA GLU A 55 0.77 6.03 -8.78
C GLU A 55 -0.22 6.82 -7.90
N VAL A 56 0.02 8.13 -7.67
CA VAL A 56 -0.91 9.02 -6.96
C VAL A 56 -2.28 9.09 -7.63
N ILE A 57 -2.30 9.25 -8.97
CA ILE A 57 -3.56 9.27 -9.73
C ILE A 57 -4.29 7.93 -9.59
N ARG A 58 -3.57 6.80 -9.70
CA ARG A 58 -4.18 5.47 -9.56
C ARG A 58 -4.78 5.24 -8.18
N ALA A 59 -4.02 5.51 -7.12
CA ALA A 59 -4.52 5.41 -5.75
C ALA A 59 -5.78 6.27 -5.52
N PHE A 60 -5.77 7.50 -6.04
CA PHE A 60 -6.93 8.38 -5.95
C PHE A 60 -8.16 7.80 -6.68
N LEU A 61 -7.96 7.20 -7.87
CA LEU A 61 -9.04 6.59 -8.66
C LEU A 61 -9.52 5.25 -8.08
N ASP A 62 -8.62 4.44 -7.53
CA ASP A 62 -8.89 3.11 -7.00
C ASP A 62 -9.49 3.18 -5.57
N GLN A 63 -9.68 4.38 -5.01
CA GLN A 63 -10.00 4.65 -3.61
C GLN A 63 -9.02 3.97 -2.63
N ASP A 64 -7.83 3.62 -3.11
CA ASP A 64 -6.78 2.98 -2.35
C ASP A 64 -5.85 4.07 -1.82
N PRO A 65 -5.85 4.37 -0.51
CA PRO A 65 -4.97 5.39 0.03
C PRO A 65 -3.53 4.99 -0.25
N LEU A 66 -2.79 5.86 -0.94
CA LEU A 66 -1.38 5.60 -1.24
C LEU A 66 -0.56 5.75 0.04
N LEU A 67 -0.43 4.65 0.76
CA LEU A 67 0.29 4.61 2.03
C LEU A 67 1.78 4.87 1.78
N SER A 68 2.42 5.58 2.70
CA SER A 68 3.88 5.65 2.69
C SER A 68 4.44 4.27 3.10
N LYS A 69 5.60 3.86 2.58
CA LYS A 69 6.21 2.57 2.95
C LYS A 69 6.35 2.35 4.48
N PRO A 70 6.70 3.37 5.29
CA PRO A 70 6.72 3.21 6.75
C PRO A 70 5.33 2.85 7.32
N LEU A 71 4.28 3.50 6.81
CA LEU A 71 2.90 3.31 7.21
C LEU A 71 2.37 1.92 6.85
N GLU A 72 2.77 1.37 5.69
CA GLU A 72 2.45 -0.02 5.30
C GLU A 72 3.06 -1.03 6.28
N THR A 73 4.35 -0.86 6.63
CA THR A 73 5.04 -1.75 7.58
C THR A 73 4.38 -1.72 8.96
N GLU A 74 4.04 -0.53 9.47
CA GLU A 74 3.38 -0.37 10.77
C GLU A 74 2.00 -1.07 10.79
N LEU A 75 1.22 -0.95 9.72
CA LEU A 75 -0.08 -1.63 9.59
C LEU A 75 0.06 -3.15 9.51
N GLU A 76 1.11 -3.65 8.86
CA GLU A 76 1.38 -5.09 8.79
C GLU A 76 1.79 -5.66 10.14
N ASP A 77 2.53 -4.91 10.95
CA ASP A 77 2.85 -5.27 12.33
C ASP A 77 1.60 -5.29 13.23
N ILE A 78 0.70 -4.31 13.09
CA ILE A 78 -0.59 -4.30 13.79
C ILE A 78 -1.40 -5.56 13.42
N LYS A 79 -1.48 -5.89 12.13
CA LYS A 79 -2.20 -7.07 11.64
C LYS A 79 -1.64 -8.38 12.23
N ARG A 80 -0.32 -8.49 12.38
CA ARG A 80 0.34 -9.64 13.00
C ARG A 80 -0.02 -9.76 14.49
N LEU A 81 -0.02 -8.64 15.21
CA LEU A 81 -0.37 -8.63 16.64
C LEU A 81 -1.83 -8.99 16.89
N ILE A 82 -2.76 -8.47 16.08
CA ILE A 82 -4.17 -8.83 16.16
C ILE A 82 -4.37 -10.34 15.96
N ARG A 83 -3.67 -10.95 14.99
CA ARG A 83 -3.71 -12.41 14.79
C ARG A 83 -3.17 -13.18 15.98
N ASN A 84 -2.08 -12.70 16.59
CA ASN A 84 -1.52 -13.33 17.78
C ASN A 84 -2.47 -13.25 18.98
N VAL A 85 -3.10 -12.09 19.20
CA VAL A 85 -4.15 -11.93 20.22
C VAL A 85 -5.31 -12.90 19.95
N ALA A 86 -5.83 -12.94 18.72
CA ALA A 86 -6.93 -13.84 18.36
C ALA A 86 -6.56 -15.31 18.57
N ASN A 87 -5.34 -15.71 18.22
CA ASN A 87 -4.84 -17.07 18.46
C ASN A 87 -4.70 -17.38 19.95
N ASN A 88 -4.23 -16.43 20.76
CA ASN A 88 -4.10 -16.59 22.21
C ASN A 88 -5.48 -16.67 22.87
N VAL A 89 -6.43 -15.82 22.47
CA VAL A 89 -7.84 -15.88 22.90
C VAL A 89 -8.45 -17.24 22.54
N ASN A 90 -8.25 -17.73 21.32
CA ASN A 90 -8.73 -19.06 20.91
C ASN A 90 -8.13 -20.19 21.76
N GLN A 91 -6.83 -20.11 22.08
CA GLN A 91 -6.18 -21.10 22.95
C GLN A 91 -6.71 -21.04 24.38
N VAL A 92 -6.92 -19.85 24.94
CA VAL A 92 -7.53 -19.67 26.26
C VAL A 92 -8.95 -20.22 26.27
N ALA A 93 -9.78 -19.87 25.28
CA ALA A 93 -11.16 -20.36 25.18
C ALA A 93 -11.21 -21.89 25.04
N HIS A 94 -10.34 -22.47 24.21
CA HIS A 94 -10.25 -23.92 24.05
C HIS A 94 -9.75 -24.61 25.33
N ARG A 95 -8.80 -24.02 26.05
CA ARG A 95 -8.30 -24.55 27.33
C ARG A 95 -9.33 -24.39 28.45
N SER A 96 -10.04 -23.26 28.55
CA SER A 96 -11.14 -23.06 29.51
C SER A 96 -12.27 -24.06 29.28
N ASN A 97 -12.65 -24.30 28.03
CA ASN A 97 -13.67 -25.31 27.71
C ASN A 97 -13.19 -26.74 27.99
N TYR A 98 -11.90 -27.02 27.83
CA TYR A 98 -11.33 -28.35 28.03
C TYR A 98 -10.95 -28.67 29.48
N LEU A 99 -10.53 -27.68 30.28
CA LEU A 99 -9.95 -27.90 31.62
C LEU A 99 -10.83 -27.46 32.79
N GLN A 100 -11.94 -26.72 32.60
CA GLN A 100 -12.80 -26.21 33.70
C GLN A 100 -12.03 -25.58 34.89
N VAL A 101 -10.85 -25.01 34.65
CA VAL A 101 -10.04 -24.33 35.67
C VAL A 101 -9.53 -23.00 35.12
N MET A 102 -9.45 -22.02 36.01
CA MET A 102 -9.06 -20.62 35.79
C MET A 102 -7.77 -20.53 34.96
N VAL A 103 -7.85 -19.82 33.83
CA VAL A 103 -6.78 -19.72 32.84
C VAL A 103 -5.86 -18.55 33.17
N ASP A 104 -4.58 -18.67 32.81
CA ASP A 104 -3.55 -17.64 33.00
C ASP A 104 -3.85 -16.40 32.12
N GLU A 105 -4.64 -15.47 32.67
CA GLU A 105 -5.08 -14.22 32.06
C GLU A 105 -3.90 -13.27 31.72
N HIS A 106 -2.74 -13.51 32.31
CA HIS A 106 -1.61 -12.59 32.29
C HIS A 106 -0.95 -12.47 30.91
N GLU A 107 -0.92 -13.57 30.13
CA GLU A 107 -0.37 -13.57 28.77
C GLU A 107 -1.28 -12.85 27.78
N LEU A 108 -2.60 -13.02 27.92
CA LEU A 108 -3.58 -12.34 27.09
C LEU A 108 -3.55 -10.82 27.34
N LEU A 109 -3.53 -10.42 28.61
CA LEU A 109 -3.46 -9.02 29.01
C LEU A 109 -2.20 -8.33 28.43
N SER A 110 -1.06 -9.01 28.48
CA SER A 110 0.21 -8.52 27.92
C SER A 110 0.14 -8.27 26.41
N GLN A 111 -0.51 -9.15 25.65
CA GLN A 111 -0.67 -8.98 24.20
C GLN A 111 -1.63 -7.82 23.86
N ILE A 112 -2.70 -7.63 24.66
CA ILE A 112 -3.62 -6.50 24.50
C ILE A 112 -2.91 -5.18 24.79
N GLN A 113 -2.14 -5.10 25.88
CA GLN A 113 -1.35 -3.90 26.22
C GLN A 113 -0.32 -3.55 25.13
N ARG A 114 0.29 -4.58 24.53
CA ARG A 114 1.24 -4.38 23.42
C ARG A 114 0.56 -3.84 22.16
N LEU A 115 -0.64 -4.34 21.84
CA LEU A 115 -1.45 -3.83 20.73
C LEU A 115 -1.87 -2.38 20.99
N GLU A 116 -2.34 -2.07 22.19
CA GLU A 116 -2.73 -0.71 22.60
C GLU A 116 -1.57 0.28 22.47
N THR A 117 -0.37 -0.11 22.92
CA THR A 117 0.84 0.72 22.81
C THR A 117 1.14 1.06 21.35
N ILE A 118 1.14 0.06 20.46
CA ILE A 118 1.48 0.25 19.06
C ILE A 118 0.43 1.09 18.33
N VAL A 119 -0.86 0.88 18.60
CA VAL A 119 -1.93 1.72 18.04
C VAL A 119 -1.84 3.16 18.56
N THR A 120 -1.52 3.34 19.84
CA THR A 120 -1.35 4.66 20.45
C THR A 120 -0.17 5.40 19.85
N ASP A 121 0.97 4.74 19.69
CA ASP A 121 2.18 5.31 19.08
C ASP A 121 1.93 5.69 17.62
N PHE A 122 1.22 4.84 16.88
CA PHE A 122 0.78 5.13 15.51
C PHE A 122 -0.09 6.38 15.41
N VAL A 123 -1.12 6.49 16.26
CA VAL A 123 -2.03 7.64 16.27
C VAL A 123 -1.29 8.92 16.69
N LYS A 124 -0.41 8.84 17.69
CA LYS A 124 0.42 9.97 18.14
C LYS A 124 1.43 10.40 17.06
N GLY A 125 2.01 9.46 16.33
CA GLY A 125 2.90 9.73 15.20
C GLY A 125 2.21 10.45 14.04
N LYS A 126 0.89 10.25 13.86
CA LYS A 126 0.06 11.04 12.92
C LYS A 126 -0.37 12.41 13.44
N ALA A 127 -0.48 12.61 14.75
CA ALA A 127 -0.91 13.89 15.34
C ALA A 127 0.22 14.93 15.47
N GLY A 128 1.47 14.52 15.26
CA GLY A 128 2.66 15.38 15.31
C GLY A 128 3.20 15.85 13.95
N GLN A 129 2.46 15.64 12.85
CA GLN A 129 2.81 16.10 11.50
C GLN A 129 1.78 17.11 10.97
#